data_AF-A0A3N9P810-F1
#
_entry.id   AF-A0A3N9P810-F1
#
_cell.length_a   1.000
_cell.length_b   1.000
_cell.length_c   1.000
_cell.angle_alpha   90.00
_cell.angle_beta   90.00
_cell.angle_gamma   90.00
#
_symmetry.space_group_name_H-M   'P 1'
#
loop_
_entity.id
_entity.type
_entity.pdbx_description
1 polymer ?
#
loop_
_entity_poly.entity_id
_entity_poly.type
_entity_poly.pdbx_seq_one_letter_code
_entity_poly.pdbx_strand_id
1 'polypeptide(L)'
;MNRFSALLKSIHDQLDVPQPAKSRILLEIAADLEDTYEFYRERGESEENATRLAQEKFILDDLTIAELSSIHQPLLRKWMDRISLNVQSRWERVLLILTLLTIAALSGRVLLSTDFMQNSIFVWPIWGTTIAGAVAFFIKFYKLYLVKDHQAKILRKGIDIVGYLGAFSLALGFTGYFYELLHYGVDTVYPGGSLITVITTVTDSPQRIIDITNCFIGSSTVMLASLFSTLFMALLWYILNNKATAIEMAEAETLLA
;
A
#
# COMPACT_ATOMS: atom_id res chain seq x y z
N MET A 1 -30.00 4.12 17.32
CA MET A 1 -29.55 2.77 16.95
C MET A 1 -29.34 1.81 18.14
N ASN A 2 -29.59 2.18 19.41
CA ASN A 2 -29.37 1.24 20.53
C ASN A 2 -30.33 0.04 20.57
N ARG A 3 -31.48 0.13 19.87
CA ARG A 3 -32.56 -0.88 19.88
C ARG A 3 -32.14 -2.29 19.43
N PHE A 4 -31.20 -2.40 18.49
CA PHE A 4 -30.71 -3.70 17.98
C PHE A 4 -29.32 -4.06 18.47
N SER A 5 -28.75 -3.30 19.41
CA SER A 5 -27.36 -3.47 19.87
C SER A 5 -27.07 -4.88 20.40
N ALA A 6 -27.99 -5.47 21.18
CA ALA A 6 -27.84 -6.81 21.73
C ALA A 6 -27.80 -7.90 20.64
N LEU A 7 -28.71 -7.80 19.65
CA LEU A 7 -28.75 -8.73 18.53
C LEU A 7 -27.50 -8.60 17.65
N LEU A 8 -27.12 -7.37 17.29
CA LEU A 8 -25.93 -7.11 16.49
C LEU A 8 -24.65 -7.57 17.19
N LYS A 9 -24.58 -7.48 18.52
CA LYS A 9 -23.48 -8.03 19.32
C LYS A 9 -23.44 -9.57 19.25
N SER A 10 -24.59 -10.23 19.38
CA SER A 10 -24.67 -11.69 19.21
C SER A 10 -24.23 -12.12 17.80
N ILE A 11 -24.67 -11.41 16.76
CA ILE A 11 -24.27 -11.70 15.37
C ILE A 11 -22.77 -11.42 15.19
N HIS A 12 -22.24 -10.34 15.77
CA HIS A 12 -20.82 -10.00 15.72
C HIS A 12 -19.95 -11.13 16.29
N ASP A 13 -20.37 -11.69 17.42
CA ASP A 13 -19.65 -12.77 18.12
C ASP A 13 -19.69 -14.08 17.32
N GLN A 14 -20.77 -14.34 16.58
CA GLN A 14 -20.95 -15.53 15.72
C GLN A 14 -20.29 -15.40 14.35
N LEU A 15 -20.11 -14.19 13.83
CA LEU A 15 -19.51 -13.95 12.52
C LEU A 15 -18.01 -14.31 12.52
N ASP A 16 -17.61 -15.44 11.96
CA ASP A 16 -16.19 -15.77 11.74
C ASP A 16 -15.66 -15.14 10.44
N VAL A 17 -15.65 -13.81 10.42
CA VAL A 17 -15.05 -13.03 9.33
C VAL A 17 -14.13 -11.95 9.87
N PRO A 18 -12.99 -11.69 9.22
CA PRO A 18 -12.08 -10.66 9.64
C PRO A 18 -12.63 -9.25 9.37
N GLN A 19 -12.20 -8.30 10.18
CA GLN A 19 -12.40 -6.88 9.89
C GLN A 19 -11.65 -6.47 8.60
N PRO A 20 -12.16 -5.50 7.81
CA PRO A 20 -13.36 -4.68 8.01
C PRO A 20 -14.67 -5.29 7.47
N ALA A 21 -14.60 -6.51 6.91
CA ALA A 21 -15.77 -7.15 6.30
C ALA A 21 -16.87 -7.43 7.34
N LYS A 22 -16.48 -7.84 8.57
CA LYS A 22 -17.41 -8.01 9.70
C LYS A 22 -18.22 -6.75 9.95
N SER A 23 -17.56 -5.59 10.10
CA SER A 23 -18.25 -4.32 10.32
C SER A 23 -19.16 -3.92 9.16
N ARG A 24 -18.75 -4.18 7.90
CA ARG A 24 -19.62 -3.92 6.74
C ARG A 24 -20.89 -4.76 6.79
N ILE A 25 -20.77 -6.06 7.05
CA ILE A 25 -21.92 -6.98 7.16
C ILE A 25 -22.84 -6.54 8.31
N LEU A 26 -22.29 -6.16 9.46
CA LEU A 26 -23.09 -5.70 10.59
C LEU A 26 -23.83 -4.38 10.29
N LEU A 27 -23.23 -3.48 9.51
CA LEU A 27 -23.89 -2.25 9.08
C LEU A 27 -25.03 -2.52 8.07
N GLU A 28 -24.83 -3.47 7.15
CA GLU A 28 -25.87 -3.90 6.21
C GLU A 28 -27.04 -4.55 6.96
N ILE A 29 -26.76 -5.48 7.89
CA ILE A 29 -27.79 -6.08 8.75
C ILE A 29 -28.51 -5.02 9.60
N ALA A 30 -27.77 -4.05 10.14
CA ALA A 30 -28.36 -2.98 10.94
C ALA A 30 -29.29 -2.09 10.09
N ALA A 31 -28.95 -1.82 8.83
CA ALA A 31 -29.80 -1.09 7.90
C ALA A 31 -31.06 -1.89 7.59
N ASP A 32 -30.95 -3.17 7.25
CA ASP A 32 -32.11 -4.00 6.92
C ASP A 32 -33.06 -4.22 8.12
N LEU A 33 -32.51 -4.27 9.34
CA LEU A 33 -33.28 -4.32 10.59
C LEU A 33 -34.08 -3.03 10.80
N GLU A 34 -33.49 -1.87 10.55
CA GLU A 34 -34.18 -0.59 10.69
C GLU A 34 -35.27 -0.45 9.61
N ASP A 35 -34.99 -0.81 8.36
CA ASP A 35 -35.98 -0.83 7.27
C ASP A 35 -37.18 -1.74 7.59
N THR A 36 -36.91 -2.92 8.17
CA THR A 36 -37.95 -3.86 8.58
C THR A 36 -38.75 -3.31 9.77
N TYR A 37 -38.10 -2.65 10.71
CA TYR A 37 -38.77 -1.98 11.82
C TYR A 37 -39.68 -0.85 11.35
N GLU A 38 -39.19 0.02 10.46
CA GLU A 38 -39.98 1.12 9.87
C GLU A 38 -41.21 0.56 9.15
N PHE A 39 -41.05 -0.51 8.38
CA PHE A 39 -42.15 -1.20 7.72
C PHE A 39 -43.26 -1.66 8.69
N TYR A 40 -42.91 -2.22 9.85
CA TYR A 40 -43.92 -2.63 10.86
C TYR A 40 -44.54 -1.42 11.57
N ARG A 41 -43.75 -0.35 11.80
CA ARG A 41 -44.26 0.90 12.38
C ARG A 41 -45.29 1.57 11.47
N GLU A 42 -45.04 1.60 10.16
CA GLU A 42 -45.99 2.15 9.17
C GLU A 42 -47.31 1.37 9.12
N ARG A 43 -47.28 0.08 9.49
CA ARG A 43 -48.48 -0.76 9.63
C ARG A 43 -49.25 -0.55 10.93
N GLY A 44 -48.79 0.33 11.80
CA GLY A 44 -49.45 0.67 13.06
C GLY A 44 -49.07 -0.21 14.24
N GLU A 45 -48.03 -1.05 14.12
CA GLU A 45 -47.52 -1.82 15.25
C GLU A 45 -46.90 -0.93 16.32
N SER A 46 -47.00 -1.33 17.58
CA SER A 46 -46.28 -0.68 18.68
C SER A 46 -44.77 -0.76 18.46
N GLU A 47 -44.00 0.17 19.05
CA GLU A 47 -42.53 0.16 18.91
C GLU A 47 -41.90 -1.15 19.40
N GLU A 48 -42.39 -1.69 20.51
CA GLU A 48 -41.95 -2.96 21.07
C GLU A 48 -42.29 -4.13 20.14
N ASN A 49 -43.51 -4.17 19.59
CA ASN A 49 -43.90 -5.20 18.63
C ASN A 49 -43.12 -5.11 17.32
N ALA A 50 -42.95 -3.90 16.77
CA ALA A 50 -42.18 -3.69 15.55
C ALA A 50 -40.72 -4.12 15.72
N THR A 51 -40.12 -3.83 16.88
CA THR A 51 -38.76 -4.27 17.22
C THR A 51 -38.69 -5.79 17.32
N ARG A 52 -39.63 -6.42 18.03
CA ARG A 52 -39.70 -7.88 18.16
C ARG A 52 -39.87 -8.57 16.79
N LEU A 53 -40.80 -8.07 15.97
CA LEU A 53 -41.08 -8.62 14.63
C LEU A 53 -39.90 -8.45 13.68
N ALA A 54 -39.19 -7.32 13.74
CA ALA A 54 -37.97 -7.11 12.98
C ALA A 54 -36.87 -8.10 13.40
N GLN A 55 -36.68 -8.30 14.71
CA GLN A 55 -35.73 -9.28 15.22
C GLN A 55 -36.11 -10.71 14.81
N GLU A 56 -37.39 -11.10 14.95
CA GLU A 56 -37.89 -12.43 14.58
C GLU A 56 -37.67 -12.75 13.11
N LYS A 57 -37.84 -11.76 12.22
CA LYS A 57 -37.58 -11.92 10.79
C LYS A 57 -36.08 -12.09 10.47
N PHE A 58 -35.21 -11.59 11.34
CA PHE A 58 -33.75 -11.62 11.23
C PHE A 58 -33.08 -12.63 12.18
N ILE A 59 -33.84 -13.58 12.75
CA ILE A 59 -33.25 -14.76 13.39
C ILE A 59 -32.61 -15.60 12.27
N LEU A 60 -31.38 -15.24 11.94
CA LEU A 60 -30.55 -15.97 11.00
C LEU A 60 -30.19 -17.29 11.69
N ASP A 61 -30.57 -18.40 11.07
CA ASP A 61 -30.05 -19.70 11.45
C ASP A 61 -28.52 -19.68 11.27
N ASP A 62 -27.78 -20.47 12.07
CA ASP A 62 -26.30 -20.55 11.98
C ASP A 62 -25.85 -20.84 10.54
N LEU A 63 -26.68 -21.59 9.82
CA LEU A 63 -26.53 -21.94 8.41
C LEU A 63 -26.60 -20.70 7.48
N THR A 64 -27.53 -19.78 7.74
CA THR A 64 -27.67 -18.54 6.97
C THR A 64 -26.51 -17.58 7.23
N ILE A 65 -26.01 -17.51 8.47
CA ILE A 65 -24.82 -16.72 8.81
C ILE A 65 -23.59 -17.24 8.05
N ALA A 66 -23.41 -18.56 8.01
CA ALA A 66 -22.34 -19.20 7.26
C ALA A 66 -22.46 -18.94 5.75
N GLU A 67 -23.68 -19.00 5.20
CA GLU A 67 -23.93 -18.73 3.78
C GLU A 67 -23.68 -17.25 3.42
N LEU A 68 -24.13 -16.31 4.26
CA LEU A 68 -23.91 -14.87 4.09
C LEU A 68 -22.41 -14.51 4.08
N SER A 69 -21.65 -15.15 4.98
CA SER A 69 -20.18 -15.07 5.00
C SER A 69 -19.57 -15.60 3.70
N SER A 70 -20.10 -16.72 3.18
CA SER A 70 -19.57 -17.37 1.97
C SER A 70 -19.79 -16.57 0.68
N ILE A 71 -20.85 -15.74 0.63
CA ILE A 71 -21.19 -14.88 -0.52
C ILE A 71 -20.29 -13.64 -0.54
N HIS A 72 -19.96 -13.09 0.63
CA HIS A 72 -19.13 -11.90 0.76
C HIS A 72 -17.63 -12.15 0.62
N GLN A 73 -17.20 -13.41 0.51
CA GLN A 73 -15.81 -13.73 0.21
C GLN A 73 -15.53 -13.70 -1.30
N PRO A 74 -14.68 -12.77 -1.79
CA PRO A 74 -14.27 -12.80 -3.19
C PRO A 74 -13.62 -14.14 -3.54
N LEU A 75 -13.80 -14.64 -4.77
CA LEU A 75 -13.27 -15.94 -5.21
C LEU A 75 -11.77 -16.11 -4.95
N LEU A 76 -11.01 -15.02 -5.08
CA LEU A 76 -9.59 -14.94 -4.75
C LEU A 76 -9.30 -15.23 -3.26
N ARG A 77 -10.21 -14.84 -2.38
CA ARG A 77 -10.12 -15.06 -0.93
C ARG A 77 -10.48 -16.49 -0.53
N LYS A 78 -11.49 -17.12 -1.15
CA LYS A 78 -11.75 -18.57 -0.97
C LYS A 78 -10.54 -19.42 -1.34
N TRP A 79 -9.78 -18.98 -2.34
CA TRP A 79 -8.53 -19.64 -2.73
C TRP A 79 -7.39 -19.35 -1.74
N MET A 80 -7.26 -18.10 -1.28
CA MET A 80 -6.27 -17.72 -0.27
C MET A 80 -6.53 -18.33 1.12
N ASP A 81 -7.78 -18.44 1.57
CA ASP A 81 -8.12 -18.95 2.91
C ASP A 81 -7.80 -20.44 3.07
N ARG A 82 -7.65 -21.20 1.96
CA ARG A 82 -7.09 -22.57 2.01
C ARG A 82 -5.62 -22.59 2.44
N ILE A 83 -4.92 -21.48 2.27
CA ILE A 83 -3.56 -21.26 2.75
C ILE A 83 -3.71 -20.45 4.04
N SER A 84 -3.85 -21.13 5.19
CA SER A 84 -4.29 -20.51 6.45
C SER A 84 -3.74 -19.08 6.66
N LEU A 85 -4.60 -18.12 7.02
CA LEU A 85 -4.27 -16.70 7.16
C LEU A 85 -3.05 -16.43 8.06
N ASN A 86 -2.79 -17.30 9.03
CA ASN A 86 -1.59 -17.26 9.88
C ASN A 86 -0.31 -17.70 9.16
N VAL A 87 -0.42 -18.66 8.24
CA VAL A 87 0.68 -19.12 7.39
C VAL A 87 0.87 -18.15 6.22
N GLN A 88 -0.20 -17.65 5.61
CA GLN A 88 -0.14 -16.64 4.55
C GLN A 88 0.54 -15.35 5.03
N SER A 89 0.13 -14.79 6.17
CA SER A 89 0.76 -13.56 6.67
C SER A 89 2.24 -13.74 7.05
N ARG A 90 2.64 -14.94 7.50
CA ARG A 90 4.05 -15.26 7.78
C ARG A 90 4.84 -15.41 6.49
N TRP A 91 4.34 -16.15 5.51
CA TRP A 91 5.01 -16.33 4.22
C TRP A 91 5.05 -15.07 3.39
N GLU A 92 3.99 -14.27 3.38
CA GLU A 92 3.98 -12.95 2.74
C GLU A 92 5.05 -12.06 3.35
N ARG A 93 5.13 -11.99 4.69
CA ARG A 93 6.20 -11.24 5.36
C ARG A 93 7.58 -11.77 5.03
N VAL A 94 7.78 -13.09 5.06
CA VAL A 94 9.07 -13.71 4.74
C VAL A 94 9.46 -13.46 3.29
N LEU A 95 8.55 -13.68 2.33
CA LEU A 95 8.79 -13.44 0.91
C LEU A 95 9.04 -11.95 0.64
N LEU A 96 8.31 -11.06 1.30
CA LEU A 96 8.49 -9.62 1.16
C LEU A 96 9.82 -9.17 1.76
N ILE A 97 10.22 -9.69 2.92
CA ILE A 97 11.56 -9.47 3.51
C ILE A 97 12.65 -10.03 2.61
N LEU A 98 12.46 -11.23 2.05
CA LEU A 98 13.46 -11.87 1.20
C LEU A 98 13.59 -11.15 -0.14
N THR A 99 12.48 -10.68 -0.71
CA THR A 99 12.44 -9.83 -1.90
C THR A 99 13.12 -8.50 -1.61
N LEU A 100 12.85 -7.89 -0.46
CA LEU A 100 13.54 -6.68 0.02
C LEU A 100 15.04 -6.88 0.14
N LEU A 101 15.48 -7.95 0.80
CA LEU A 101 16.89 -8.25 0.99
C LEU A 101 17.58 -8.52 -0.34
N THR A 102 16.89 -9.21 -1.26
CA THR A 102 17.41 -9.47 -2.61
C THR A 102 17.55 -8.18 -3.40
N ILE A 103 16.52 -7.31 -3.39
CA ILE A 103 16.57 -5.99 -4.01
C ILE A 103 17.69 -5.15 -3.37
N ALA A 104 17.75 -5.08 -2.04
CA ALA A 104 18.77 -4.30 -1.33
C ALA A 104 20.19 -4.82 -1.60
N ALA A 105 20.39 -6.14 -1.68
CA ALA A 105 21.70 -6.73 -1.96
C ALA A 105 22.13 -6.51 -3.42
N LEU A 106 21.23 -6.75 -4.37
CA LEU A 106 21.52 -6.58 -5.80
C LEU A 106 21.68 -5.10 -6.16
N SER A 107 20.70 -4.28 -5.78
CA SER A 107 20.74 -2.83 -6.02
C SER A 107 21.88 -2.21 -5.23
N GLY A 108 22.09 -2.57 -3.96
CA GLY A 108 23.18 -2.04 -3.14
C GLY A 108 24.56 -2.32 -3.74
N ARG A 109 24.80 -3.52 -4.26
CA ARG A 109 26.06 -3.82 -4.94
C ARG A 109 26.27 -2.97 -6.20
N VAL A 110 25.25 -2.84 -7.03
CA VAL A 110 25.31 -2.02 -8.26
C VAL A 110 25.53 -0.56 -7.92
N LEU A 111 24.82 -0.06 -6.92
CA LEU A 111 24.85 1.34 -6.51
C LEU A 111 26.15 1.74 -5.81
N LEU A 112 26.81 0.82 -5.12
CA LEU A 112 28.10 1.06 -4.47
C LEU A 112 29.29 1.00 -5.44
N SER A 113 29.07 0.66 -6.71
CA SER A 113 30.14 0.75 -7.71
C SER A 113 30.51 2.22 -7.93
N THR A 114 31.81 2.51 -7.95
CA THR A 114 32.34 3.88 -8.11
C THR A 114 31.88 4.53 -9.41
N ASP A 115 31.75 3.73 -10.45
CA ASP A 115 31.35 4.16 -11.78
C ASP A 115 29.91 4.69 -11.76
N PHE A 116 29.03 4.05 -11.00
CA PHE A 116 27.64 4.44 -10.87
C PHE A 116 27.47 5.83 -10.25
N MET A 117 28.23 6.12 -9.19
CA MET A 117 28.14 7.38 -8.43
C MET A 117 28.72 8.57 -9.19
N GLN A 118 29.58 8.34 -10.18
CA GLN A 118 30.17 9.37 -11.01
C GLN A 118 29.36 9.68 -12.27
N ASN A 119 28.48 8.76 -12.70
CA ASN A 119 27.80 8.84 -13.99
C ASN A 119 26.63 9.84 -14.06
N SER A 120 26.02 10.25 -12.94
CA SER A 120 24.95 11.25 -12.98
C SER A 120 24.80 12.01 -11.66
N ILE A 121 24.62 13.32 -11.78
CA ILE A 121 24.38 14.23 -10.64
C ILE A 121 23.05 13.93 -9.92
N PHE A 122 22.08 13.31 -10.61
CA PHE A 122 20.75 13.01 -10.05
C PHE A 122 20.73 11.83 -9.08
N VAL A 123 21.76 10.98 -9.12
CA VAL A 123 21.89 9.84 -8.21
C VAL A 123 21.95 10.31 -6.75
N TRP A 124 22.67 11.40 -6.47
CA TRP A 124 22.85 11.93 -5.12
C TRP A 124 21.55 12.42 -4.46
N PRO A 125 20.72 13.27 -5.11
CA PRO A 125 19.40 13.62 -4.61
C PRO A 125 18.50 12.40 -4.34
N ILE A 126 18.48 11.43 -5.26
CA ILE A 126 17.70 10.18 -5.08
C ILE A 126 18.15 9.49 -3.78
N TRP A 127 19.45 9.30 -3.58
CA TRP A 127 20.00 8.73 -2.35
C TRP A 127 19.64 9.54 -1.10
N GLY A 128 19.74 10.86 -1.18
CA GLY A 128 19.35 11.76 -0.09
C GLY A 128 17.90 11.52 0.33
N THR A 129 16.98 11.37 -0.63
CA THR A 129 15.57 11.09 -0.36
C THR A 129 15.36 9.70 0.24
N THR A 130 16.08 8.67 -0.22
CA THR A 130 16.04 7.31 0.34
C THR A 130 16.48 7.30 1.80
N ILE A 131 17.61 7.96 2.11
CA ILE A 131 18.16 8.01 3.47
C ILE A 131 17.22 8.80 4.40
N ALA A 132 16.75 9.97 3.96
CA ALA A 132 15.79 10.77 4.73
C ALA A 132 14.51 9.97 5.03
N GLY A 133 14.05 9.20 4.04
CA GLY A 133 12.94 8.28 4.14
C GLY A 133 13.13 7.17 5.16
N ALA A 134 14.27 6.49 5.10
CA ALA A 134 14.63 5.45 6.05
C ALA A 134 14.72 6.00 7.48
N VAL A 135 15.33 7.19 7.66
CA VAL A 135 15.38 7.86 8.97
C VAL A 135 13.97 8.20 9.49
N ALA A 136 13.12 8.77 8.63
CA ALA A 136 11.73 9.06 8.98
C ALA A 136 10.97 7.78 9.38
N PHE A 137 11.18 6.69 8.64
CA PHE A 137 10.64 5.37 8.97
C PHE A 137 11.13 4.91 10.34
N PHE A 138 12.43 4.91 10.63
CA PHE A 138 12.95 4.44 11.92
C PHE A 138 12.46 5.27 13.11
N ILE A 139 12.36 6.60 12.95
CA ILE A 139 11.80 7.49 13.98
C ILE A 139 10.34 7.09 14.27
N LYS A 140 9.54 6.85 13.22
CA LYS A 140 8.14 6.45 13.36
C LYS A 140 7.98 5.05 13.90
N PHE A 141 8.79 4.12 13.41
CA PHE A 141 8.84 2.74 13.87
C PHE A 141 9.18 2.68 15.37
N TYR A 142 10.19 3.44 15.82
CA TYR A 142 10.56 3.55 17.23
C TYR A 142 9.40 4.05 18.08
N LYS A 143 8.73 5.13 17.67
CA LYS A 143 7.56 5.67 18.39
C LYS A 143 6.42 4.66 18.48
N LEU A 144 6.13 3.95 17.39
CA LEU A 144 5.06 2.96 17.31
C LEU A 144 5.34 1.69 18.14
N TYR A 145 6.56 1.17 18.09
CA TYR A 145 6.89 -0.13 18.69
C TYR A 145 7.44 -0.03 20.12
N LEU A 146 8.28 0.95 20.40
CA LEU A 146 8.99 1.04 21.69
C LEU A 146 8.29 1.96 22.67
N VAL A 147 7.85 3.15 22.22
CA VAL A 147 7.20 4.13 23.11
C VAL A 147 5.74 3.77 23.38
N LYS A 148 5.08 3.06 22.44
CA LYS A 148 3.67 2.67 22.54
C LYS A 148 2.76 3.86 22.85
N ASP A 149 2.95 4.96 22.12
CA ASP A 149 2.08 6.13 22.24
C ASP A 149 0.77 5.87 21.47
N HIS A 150 -0.32 5.61 22.19
CA HIS A 150 -1.63 5.18 21.65
C HIS A 150 -2.57 6.37 21.34
N GLN A 151 -2.02 7.54 21.02
CA GLN A 151 -2.86 8.64 20.55
C GLN A 151 -3.08 8.51 19.03
N ALA A 152 -4.19 7.90 18.61
CA ALA A 152 -4.54 7.67 17.20
C ALA A 152 -4.31 8.89 16.28
N LYS A 153 -4.67 10.10 16.73
CA LYS A 153 -4.46 11.34 15.95
C LYS A 153 -2.99 11.66 15.67
N ILE A 154 -2.09 11.35 16.60
CA ILE A 154 -0.65 11.58 16.46
C ILE A 154 0.00 10.46 15.64
N LEU A 155 -0.59 9.26 15.69
CA LEU A 155 -0.12 8.05 15.03
C LEU A 155 0.03 8.23 13.52
N ARG A 156 -1.04 8.70 12.85
CA ARG A 156 -1.04 8.95 11.39
C ARG A 156 -0.16 10.11 10.97
N LYS A 157 -0.03 11.15 11.82
CA LYS A 157 0.64 12.39 11.45
C LYS A 157 2.10 12.13 11.10
N GLY A 158 2.44 12.22 9.81
CA GLY A 158 3.81 12.03 9.32
C GLY A 158 4.19 10.60 8.97
N ILE A 159 3.24 9.65 8.86
CA ILE A 159 3.49 8.40 8.12
C ILE A 159 3.59 8.73 6.62
N ASP A 160 2.72 9.60 6.12
CA ASP A 160 2.64 10.00 4.71
C ASP A 160 3.93 10.64 4.17
N ILE A 161 4.78 11.19 5.05
CA ILE A 161 6.07 11.77 4.63
C ILE A 161 6.97 10.73 3.94
N VAL A 162 6.91 9.46 4.36
CA VAL A 162 7.67 8.38 3.74
C VAL A 162 7.14 8.12 2.32
N GLY A 163 5.82 8.13 2.14
CA GLY A 163 5.19 8.02 0.83
C GLY A 163 5.54 9.20 -0.09
N TYR A 164 5.49 10.43 0.43
CA TYR A 164 5.84 11.64 -0.34
C TYR A 164 7.31 11.66 -0.75
N LEU A 165 8.23 11.22 0.12
CA LEU A 165 9.65 11.10 -0.23
C LEU A 165 9.88 10.04 -1.32
N GLY A 166 9.12 8.93 -1.31
CA GLY A 166 9.12 7.95 -2.40
C GLY A 166 8.65 8.55 -3.72
N ALA A 167 7.50 9.24 -3.72
CA ALA A 167 6.98 9.91 -4.91
C ALA A 167 7.94 10.99 -5.44
N PHE A 168 8.57 11.75 -4.55
CA PHE A 168 9.57 12.75 -4.91
C PHE A 168 10.83 12.11 -5.50
N SER A 169 11.29 10.97 -4.95
CA SER A 169 12.39 10.20 -5.53
C SER A 169 12.08 9.73 -6.95
N LEU A 170 10.84 9.30 -7.22
CA LEU A 170 10.39 8.90 -8.56
C LEU A 170 10.43 10.09 -9.53
N ALA A 171 9.92 11.25 -9.10
CA ALA A 171 9.94 12.47 -9.89
C ALA A 171 11.38 12.88 -10.25
N LEU A 172 12.31 12.83 -9.29
CA LEU A 172 13.74 13.07 -9.54
C LEU A 172 14.32 12.08 -10.56
N GLY A 173 13.91 10.81 -10.51
CA GLY A 173 14.29 9.80 -11.49
C GLY A 173 13.85 10.13 -12.91
N PHE A 174 12.59 10.51 -13.09
CA PHE A 174 12.07 10.96 -14.38
C PHE A 174 12.81 12.20 -14.88
N THR A 175 12.99 13.21 -14.03
CA THR A 175 13.71 14.43 -14.40
C THR A 175 15.15 14.13 -14.80
N GLY A 176 15.87 13.31 -14.03
CA GLY A 176 17.23 12.91 -14.35
C GLY A 176 17.34 12.09 -15.63
N TYR A 177 16.42 11.15 -15.85
CA TYR A 177 16.35 10.37 -17.09
C TYR A 177 16.24 11.26 -18.34
N PHE A 178 15.29 12.20 -18.34
CA PHE A 178 15.11 13.13 -19.46
C PHE A 178 16.26 14.13 -19.57
N TYR A 179 16.82 14.57 -18.45
CA TYR A 179 17.98 15.47 -18.45
C TYR A 179 19.19 14.82 -19.12
N GLU A 180 19.55 13.58 -18.77
CA GLU A 180 20.67 12.86 -19.39
C GLU A 180 20.43 12.67 -20.89
N LEU A 181 19.21 12.27 -21.27
CA LEU A 181 18.86 12.07 -22.68
C LEU A 181 18.91 13.38 -23.48
N LEU A 182 18.46 14.49 -22.90
CA LEU A 182 18.52 15.81 -23.53
C LEU A 182 19.95 16.36 -23.58
N HIS A 183 20.74 16.20 -22.53
CA HIS A 183 22.12 16.71 -22.47
C HIS A 183 22.99 16.01 -23.53
N TYR A 184 22.99 14.68 -23.56
CA TYR A 184 23.68 13.91 -24.59
C TYR A 184 23.07 14.11 -25.98
N GLY A 185 21.74 14.21 -26.06
CA GLY A 185 21.02 14.49 -27.29
C GLY A 185 21.51 15.80 -27.90
N VAL A 186 21.49 16.90 -27.16
CA VAL A 186 21.95 18.21 -27.63
C VAL A 186 23.42 18.18 -28.04
N ASP A 187 24.30 17.58 -27.23
CA ASP A 187 25.74 17.58 -27.52
C ASP A 187 26.10 16.71 -28.74
N THR A 188 25.30 15.68 -29.04
CA THR A 188 25.57 14.75 -30.17
C THR A 188 24.82 15.11 -31.46
N VAL A 189 23.60 15.64 -31.34
CA VAL A 189 22.64 15.88 -32.44
C VAL A 189 22.79 17.30 -33.01
N TYR A 190 23.22 18.27 -32.19
CA TYR A 190 23.08 19.68 -32.55
C TYR A 190 24.14 20.31 -33.48
N PRO A 191 25.18 19.64 -33.99
CA PRO A 191 25.76 20.07 -35.26
C PRO A 191 25.15 19.27 -36.43
N GLY A 192 23.80 19.19 -36.49
CA GLY A 192 23.08 19.06 -37.78
C GLY A 192 22.36 17.76 -38.13
N GLY A 193 22.10 16.83 -37.22
CA GLY A 193 21.39 15.58 -37.57
C GLY A 193 20.39 15.15 -36.52
N SER A 194 19.15 14.79 -36.91
CA SER A 194 18.13 14.30 -35.96
C SER A 194 18.61 13.02 -35.24
N LEU A 195 18.08 12.73 -34.04
CA LEU A 195 18.41 11.51 -33.29
C LEU A 195 18.15 10.23 -34.10
N ILE A 196 17.14 10.26 -34.98
CA ILE A 196 16.86 9.20 -35.96
C ILE A 196 17.99 9.11 -36.97
N THR A 197 18.46 10.24 -37.50
CA THR A 197 19.58 10.31 -38.44
C THR A 197 20.84 9.73 -37.81
N VAL A 198 21.15 10.09 -36.56
CA VAL A 198 22.28 9.50 -35.83
C VAL A 198 22.10 7.99 -35.79
N ILE A 199 21.01 7.46 -35.21
CA ILE A 199 20.79 6.01 -35.10
C ILE A 199 20.87 5.28 -36.46
N THR A 200 20.36 5.88 -37.53
CA THR A 200 20.36 5.25 -38.87
C THR A 200 21.65 5.47 -39.67
N THR A 201 22.50 6.43 -39.31
CA THR A 201 23.77 6.73 -39.98
C THR A 201 25.02 6.53 -39.11
N VAL A 202 24.93 5.98 -37.88
CA VAL A 202 26.10 5.59 -37.05
C VAL A 202 26.77 4.32 -37.60
N THR A 203 27.09 4.28 -38.89
CA THR A 203 28.09 3.32 -39.42
C THR A 203 29.50 3.89 -39.35
N ASP A 204 29.65 5.21 -39.16
CA ASP A 204 30.91 5.88 -39.52
C ASP A 204 31.87 6.16 -38.35
N SER A 205 31.49 5.90 -37.07
CA SER A 205 32.48 5.93 -35.97
C SER A 205 32.09 5.01 -34.81
N PRO A 206 32.95 4.06 -34.39
CA PRO A 206 32.75 3.24 -33.18
C PRO A 206 32.56 4.06 -31.90
N GLN A 207 33.19 5.24 -31.81
CA GLN A 207 33.12 6.09 -30.62
C GLN A 207 31.70 6.58 -30.31
N ARG A 208 30.95 7.02 -31.35
CA ARG A 208 29.55 7.44 -31.19
C ARG A 208 28.64 6.33 -30.68
N ILE A 209 28.89 5.07 -31.03
CA ILE A 209 28.13 3.92 -30.51
C ILE A 209 28.39 3.78 -29.01
N ILE A 210 29.65 3.92 -28.58
CA ILE A 210 30.04 3.87 -27.17
C ILE A 210 29.36 5.01 -26.39
N ASP A 211 29.39 6.23 -26.91
CA ASP A 211 28.79 7.40 -26.24
C ASP A 211 27.27 7.28 -26.10
N ILE A 212 26.57 6.83 -27.15
CA ILE A 212 25.13 6.55 -27.11
C ILE A 212 24.83 5.43 -26.09
N THR A 213 25.63 4.37 -26.09
CA THR A 213 25.49 3.27 -25.14
C THR A 213 25.67 3.76 -23.70
N ASN A 214 26.67 4.60 -23.45
CA ASN A 214 26.91 5.20 -22.13
C ASN A 214 25.76 6.12 -21.71
N CYS A 215 25.18 6.90 -22.62
CA CYS A 215 23.98 7.70 -22.34
C CYS A 215 22.78 6.83 -21.93
N PHE A 216 22.51 5.74 -22.66
CA PHE A 216 21.45 4.80 -22.29
C PHE A 216 21.72 4.12 -20.96
N ILE A 217 22.97 3.73 -20.69
CA ILE A 217 23.37 3.17 -19.41
C ILE A 217 23.16 4.19 -18.29
N GLY A 218 23.59 5.44 -18.46
CA GLY A 218 23.44 6.50 -17.46
C GLY A 218 21.98 6.86 -17.17
N SER A 219 21.19 7.08 -18.21
CA SER A 219 19.75 7.40 -18.08
C SER A 219 18.96 6.25 -17.46
N SER A 220 19.17 5.01 -17.92
CA SER A 220 18.51 3.81 -17.33
C SER A 220 18.93 3.58 -15.88
N THR A 221 20.19 3.85 -15.55
CA THR A 221 20.74 3.80 -14.20
C THR A 221 20.00 4.73 -13.24
N VAL A 222 19.80 6.00 -13.61
CA VAL A 222 19.06 6.97 -12.79
C VAL A 222 17.61 6.53 -12.57
N MET A 223 16.96 6.06 -13.63
CA MET A 223 15.59 5.55 -13.56
C MET A 223 15.50 4.33 -12.63
N LEU A 224 16.39 3.35 -12.78
CA LEU A 224 16.44 2.17 -11.93
C LEU A 224 16.65 2.54 -10.45
N ALA A 225 17.58 3.45 -10.16
CA ALA A 225 17.81 3.94 -8.80
C ALA A 225 16.54 4.54 -8.19
N SER A 226 15.84 5.39 -8.94
CA SER A 226 14.59 6.01 -8.47
C SER A 226 13.46 5.00 -8.26
N LEU A 227 13.32 4.01 -9.14
CA LEU A 227 12.29 2.98 -9.03
C LEU A 227 12.54 2.10 -7.81
N PHE A 228 13.78 1.68 -7.58
CA PHE A 228 14.15 0.92 -6.39
C PHE A 228 13.93 1.71 -5.11
N SER A 229 14.36 2.98 -5.07
CA SER A 229 14.10 3.88 -3.94
C SER A 229 12.59 4.02 -3.67
N THR A 230 11.80 4.26 -4.72
CA THR A 230 10.35 4.44 -4.60
C THR A 230 9.66 3.18 -4.09
N LEU A 231 10.02 2.00 -4.62
CA LEU A 231 9.48 0.72 -4.17
C LEU A 231 9.84 0.44 -2.71
N PHE A 232 11.10 0.69 -2.33
CA PHE A 232 11.55 0.56 -0.95
C PHE A 232 10.74 1.47 -0.02
N MET A 233 10.57 2.74 -0.39
CA MET A 233 9.82 3.73 0.38
C MET A 233 8.33 3.42 0.47
N ALA A 234 7.71 2.99 -0.62
CA ALA A 234 6.32 2.55 -0.64
C ALA A 234 6.09 1.38 0.32
N LEU A 235 7.06 0.47 0.41
CA LEU A 235 6.99 -0.66 1.30
C LEU A 235 7.18 -0.29 2.78
N LEU A 236 8.13 0.59 3.08
CA LEU A 236 8.28 1.16 4.43
C LEU A 236 7.00 1.88 4.87
N TRP A 237 6.41 2.68 3.97
CA TRP A 237 5.13 3.35 4.21
C TRP A 237 3.99 2.34 4.46
N TYR A 238 3.89 1.29 3.64
CA TYR A 238 2.89 0.23 3.80
C TYR A 238 3.00 -0.48 5.16
N ILE A 239 4.21 -0.80 5.61
CA ILE A 239 4.46 -1.42 6.93
C ILE A 239 3.97 -0.51 8.06
N LEU A 240 4.31 0.78 8.03
CA LEU A 240 3.87 1.74 9.03
C LEU A 240 2.35 1.90 9.03
N ASN A 241 1.75 2.03 7.84
CA ASN A 241 0.31 2.26 7.68
C ASN A 241 -0.53 1.06 8.15
N ASN A 242 -0.10 -0.16 7.83
CA ASN A 242 -0.73 -1.39 8.32
C ASN A 242 -0.69 -1.46 9.85
N LYS A 243 0.46 -1.13 10.45
CA LYS A 243 0.60 -1.15 11.91
C LYS A 243 -0.25 -0.07 12.58
N ALA A 244 -0.29 1.13 12.01
CA ALA A 244 -1.13 2.21 12.51
C ALA A 244 -2.61 1.83 12.48
N THR A 245 -3.08 1.28 11.36
CA THR A 245 -4.45 0.80 11.19
C THR A 245 -4.80 -0.29 12.22
N ALA A 246 -3.89 -1.23 12.48
CA ALA A 246 -4.10 -2.28 13.47
C ALA A 246 -4.25 -1.74 14.91
N ILE A 247 -3.53 -0.67 15.25
CA ILE A 247 -3.66 0.01 16.55
C ILE A 247 -4.99 0.76 16.62
N GLU A 248 -5.35 1.50 15.56
CA GLU A 248 -6.64 2.21 15.46
C GLU A 248 -7.83 1.25 15.64
N MET A 249 -7.76 0.05 15.05
CA MET A 249 -8.78 -0.98 15.21
C MET A 249 -8.87 -1.52 16.65
N ALA A 250 -7.73 -1.81 17.28
CA ALA A 250 -7.70 -2.29 18.65
C ALA A 250 -8.26 -1.23 19.63
N GLU A 251 -7.95 0.05 19.42
CA GLU A 251 -8.53 1.13 20.22
C GLU A 251 -10.04 1.26 19.99
N ALA A 252 -10.51 1.17 18.74
CA ALA A 252 -11.93 1.21 18.43
C ALA A 252 -12.71 0.07 19.10
N GLU A 253 -12.16 -1.14 19.14
CA GLU A 253 -12.75 -2.27 19.86
C GLU A 253 -12.86 -2.00 21.36
N THR A 254 -11.85 -1.40 21.99
CA THR A 254 -11.91 -1.04 23.42
C THR A 254 -12.92 0.05 23.75
N LEU A 255 -13.27 0.91 22.80
CA LEU A 255 -14.28 1.96 22.99
C LEU A 255 -15.72 1.44 22.80
N LEU A 256 -15.89 0.33 22.09
CA LEU A 256 -17.20 -0.30 21.84
C LEU A 256 -17.55 -1.37 22.88
N ALA A 257 -16.56 -1.86 23.63
CA ALA A 257 -16.74 -2.85 24.72
C ALA A 257 -17.27 -2.21 26.00
#